data_AF-A0A1N7AJN8-F1
#
_entry.id   AF-A0A1N7AJN8-F1
#
_cell.length_a   1.000
_cell.length_b   1.000
_cell.length_c   1.000
_cell.angle_alpha   90.00
_cell.angle_beta   90.00
_cell.angle_gamma   90.00
#
_symmetry.space_group_name_H-M   'P 1'
#
loop_
_entity.id
_entity.type
_entity.pdbx_description
1 polymer ?
#
loop_
_entity_poly.entity_id
_entity_poly.type
_entity_poly.pdbx_seq_one_letter_code
_entity_poly.pdbx_strand_id
1 'polypeptide(L)'
;MPLFHKNIKSIHLAAIILIGLTCLTTAISYSPVIFKFASPLSLTDINPSVRLFSIIIIVLMTMIKGIKIVDVFMEMRDTPKQWRRFALSYPIIIPLVLALILYL
;
A
#
# COMPACT_ATOMS: atom_id res chain seq x y z
N MET A 1 -3.61 -7.92 -34.26
CA MET A 1 -3.21 -7.89 -32.84
C MET A 1 -2.08 -6.87 -32.62
N PRO A 2 -2.37 -5.60 -32.26
CA PRO A 2 -1.32 -4.60 -31.97
C PRO A 2 -1.39 -3.97 -30.56
N LEU A 3 -2.25 -4.44 -29.66
CA LEU A 3 -2.50 -3.79 -28.36
C LEU A 3 -1.43 -4.04 -27.28
N PHE A 4 -0.58 -5.06 -27.44
CA PHE A 4 0.35 -5.48 -26.39
C PHE A 4 1.60 -4.59 -26.24
N HIS A 5 2.02 -3.89 -27.30
CA HIS A 5 3.31 -3.19 -27.29
C HIS A 5 3.27 -1.83 -26.56
N LYS A 6 2.09 -1.20 -26.46
CA LYS A 6 1.94 0.14 -25.84
C LYS A 6 2.00 0.10 -24.31
N ASN A 7 1.82 -1.06 -23.68
CA ASN A 7 1.65 -1.16 -22.22
C ASN A 7 2.93 -1.51 -21.44
N ILE A 8 4.01 -1.97 -22.10
CA ILE A 8 5.19 -2.48 -21.37
C ILE A 8 5.89 -1.40 -20.53
N LYS A 9 5.97 -0.16 -21.05
CA LYS A 9 6.53 0.99 -20.31
C LYS A 9 5.66 1.36 -19.10
N SER A 10 4.33 1.27 -19.23
CA SER A 10 3.40 1.54 -18.13
C SER A 10 3.51 0.49 -17.02
N ILE A 11 3.68 -0.78 -17.41
CA ILE A 11 3.83 -1.89 -16.47
C ILE A 11 5.18 -1.78 -15.73
N HIS A 12 6.28 -1.52 -16.44
CA HIS A 12 7.59 -1.31 -15.82
C HIS A 12 7.60 -0.13 -14.84
N LEU A 13 7.00 0.99 -15.20
CA LEU A 13 6.91 2.16 -14.32
C LEU A 13 6.08 1.87 -13.06
N ALA A 14 4.95 1.17 -13.21
CA ALA A 14 4.14 0.79 -12.06
C ALA A 14 4.86 -0.20 -11.14
N ALA A 15 5.62 -1.15 -11.71
CA ALA A 15 6.43 -2.08 -10.94
C ALA A 15 7.51 -1.36 -10.10
N ILE A 16 8.23 -0.40 -10.71
CA ILE A 16 9.23 0.41 -9.99
C ILE A 16 8.57 1.19 -8.85
N ILE A 17 7.42 1.82 -9.11
CA ILE A 17 6.66 2.54 -8.08
C ILE A 17 6.23 1.57 -6.97
N LEU A 18 5.78 0.36 -7.31
CA LEU A 18 5.32 -0.62 -6.33
C LEU A 18 6.46 -1.08 -5.41
N ILE A 19 7.63 -1.34 -5.99
CA ILE A 19 8.83 -1.74 -5.26
C ILE A 19 9.29 -0.59 -4.35
N GLY A 20 9.31 0.64 -4.86
CA GLY A 20 9.63 1.84 -4.07
C GLY A 20 8.66 2.05 -2.91
N LEU A 21 7.35 1.92 -3.15
CA LEU A 21 6.33 2.04 -2.12
C LEU A 21 6.46 0.94 -1.06
N THR A 22 6.76 -0.28 -1.48
CA THR A 22 6.93 -1.42 -0.56
C THR A 22 8.16 -1.21 0.31
N CYS A 23 9.30 -0.85 -0.29
CA CYS A 23 10.54 -0.55 0.43
C CYS A 23 10.34 0.58 1.45
N LEU A 24 9.63 1.65 1.06
CA LEU A 24 9.31 2.77 1.96
C LEU A 24 8.42 2.33 3.12
N THR A 25 7.37 1.54 2.86
CA THR A 25 6.50 1.01 3.93
C THR A 25 7.26 0.11 4.90
N THR A 26 8.17 -0.74 4.40
CA THR A 26 9.01 -1.56 5.28
C THR A 26 9.98 -0.71 6.09
N ALA A 27 10.60 0.31 5.51
CA ALA A 27 11.51 1.20 6.23
C ALA A 27 10.80 1.94 7.39
N ILE A 28 9.59 2.46 7.14
CA ILE A 28 8.78 3.11 8.18
C ILE A 28 8.37 2.11 9.27
N SER A 29 7.96 0.90 8.89
CA SER A 29 7.53 -0.13 9.85
C SER A 29 8.68 -0.65 10.73
N TYR A 30 9.90 -0.74 10.20
CA TYR A 30 11.07 -1.21 10.95
C TYR A 30 11.77 -0.10 11.74
N SER A 31 11.53 1.19 11.45
CA SER A 31 12.10 2.33 12.19
C SER A 31 11.99 2.20 13.72
N PRO A 32 10.83 1.90 14.34
CA PRO A 32 10.74 1.73 15.80
C PRO A 32 11.44 0.46 16.30
N VAL A 33 11.52 -0.59 15.48
CA VAL A 33 12.21 -1.85 15.81
C VAL A 33 13.72 -1.64 15.83
N ILE A 34 14.28 -0.98 14.80
CA ILE A 34 15.71 -0.65 14.71
C ILE A 34 16.12 0.29 15.87
N PHE A 35 15.28 1.26 16.21
CA PHE A 35 15.53 2.17 17.33
C PHE A 35 15.63 1.44 18.69
N LYS A 36 14.83 0.38 18.88
CA LYS A 36 14.90 -0.52 20.06
C LYS A 36 16.21 -1.32 20.13
N PHE A 37 16.80 -1.68 18.99
CA PHE A 37 18.09 -2.38 18.95
C PHE A 37 19.28 -1.44 19.06
N ALA A 38 19.17 -0.21 18.57
CA ALA A 38 20.26 0.78 18.58
C ALA A 38 20.43 1.50 19.93
N SER A 39 19.40 1.54 20.77
CA SER A 39 19.46 2.15 22.11
C SER A 39 18.58 1.39 23.10
N PRO A 40 18.96 1.30 24.39
CA PRO A 40 18.15 0.65 25.42
C PRO A 40 16.90 1.48 25.84
N LEU A 41 16.50 2.48 25.04
CA LEU A 41 15.31 3.28 25.31
C LEU A 41 14.05 2.43 25.07
N SER A 42 13.22 2.30 26.10
CA SER A 42 12.05 1.43 26.06
C SER A 42 11.02 1.97 25.03
N LEU A 43 10.49 1.08 24.17
CA LEU A 43 9.44 1.33 23.16
C LEU A 43 8.16 2.03 23.70
N THR A 44 8.06 2.20 25.02
CA THR A 44 6.96 2.82 25.74
C THR A 44 7.01 4.35 25.72
N ASP A 45 8.15 4.98 25.42
CA ASP A 45 8.28 6.46 25.38
C ASP A 45 7.98 7.08 24.02
N ILE A 46 7.67 6.25 23.00
CA ILE A 46 7.27 6.80 21.70
C ILE A 46 5.88 7.40 21.86
N ASN A 47 5.81 8.73 21.73
CA ASN A 47 4.56 9.50 21.78
C ASN A 47 3.43 8.74 21.06
N PRO A 48 2.32 8.41 21.76
CA PRO A 48 1.26 7.58 21.20
C PRO A 48 0.69 8.19 19.91
N SER A 49 0.70 9.52 19.79
CA SER A 49 0.31 10.26 18.58
C SER A 49 1.19 9.94 17.37
N VAL A 50 2.51 9.79 17.55
CA VAL A 50 3.46 9.46 16.47
C VAL A 50 3.26 8.02 16.01
N ARG A 51 2.99 7.10 16.94
CA ARG A 51 2.67 5.70 16.63
C ARG A 51 1.38 5.57 15.84
N LEU A 52 0.35 6.32 16.22
CA LEU A 52 -0.94 6.33 15.51
C LEU A 52 -0.79 6.91 14.10
N PHE A 53 -0.01 7.99 13.96
CA PHE A 53 0.28 8.61 12.67
C PHE A 53 1.05 7.68 11.71
N SER A 54 2.05 6.94 12.21
CA SER A 54 2.81 6.00 11.37
C SER A 54 1.93 4.84 10.88
N ILE A 55 1.06 4.30 11.73
CA ILE A 55 0.10 3.26 11.35
C ILE A 55 -0.83 3.75 10.23
N ILE A 56 -1.39 4.96 10.37
CA ILE A 56 -2.27 5.55 9.35
C ILE A 56 -1.53 5.71 8.01
N ILE A 57 -0.28 6.17 8.04
CA ILE A 57 0.54 6.31 6.82
C ILE A 57 0.79 4.95 6.16
N ILE A 58 1.15 3.94 6.95
CA ILE A 58 1.41 2.58 6.43
C ILE A 58 0.14 2.04 5.78
N VAL A 59 -1.01 2.17 6.45
CA VAL A 59 -2.30 1.75 5.90
C VAL A 59 -2.60 2.49 4.61
N LEU A 60 -2.46 3.82 4.57
CA LEU A 60 -2.69 4.62 3.37
C LEU A 60 -1.78 4.19 2.20
N MET A 61 -0.49 4.00 2.45
CA MET A 61 0.45 3.48 1.45
C MET A 61 0.07 2.08 0.96
N THR A 62 -0.41 1.22 1.86
CA THR A 62 -0.85 -0.13 1.49
C THR A 62 -2.12 -0.13 0.62
N MET A 63 -3.02 0.84 0.83
CA MET A 63 -4.16 1.07 -0.06
C MET A 63 -3.70 1.51 -1.45
N ILE A 64 -2.77 2.47 -1.52
CA ILE A 64 -2.28 3.04 -2.79
C ILE A 64 -1.61 1.97 -3.66
N LYS A 65 -0.75 1.11 -3.08
CA LYS A 65 -0.19 -0.03 -3.85
C LYS A 65 -1.29 -0.96 -4.33
N GLY A 66 -2.29 -1.26 -3.50
CA GLY A 66 -3.41 -2.14 -3.87
C GLY A 66 -4.17 -1.62 -5.09
N ILE A 67 -4.49 -0.32 -5.09
CA ILE A 67 -5.14 0.34 -6.24
C ILE A 67 -4.25 0.28 -7.49
N LYS A 68 -2.94 0.53 -7.37
CA LYS A 68 -1.99 0.45 -8.48
C LYS A 68 -1.84 -0.95 -9.07
N ILE A 69 -1.89 -1.99 -8.22
CA ILE A 69 -1.86 -3.39 -8.67
C ILE A 69 -3.06 -3.64 -9.57
N VAL A 70 -4.27 -3.37 -9.08
CA VAL A 70 -5.49 -3.65 -9.83
C VAL A 70 -5.54 -2.80 -11.11
N ASP A 71 -5.22 -1.51 -11.04
CA ASP A 71 -5.31 -0.61 -12.20
C ASP A 71 -4.29 -0.94 -13.32
N VAL A 72 -3.04 -1.25 -12.97
CA VAL A 72 -1.97 -1.44 -13.98
C VAL A 72 -1.77 -2.91 -14.35
N PHE A 73 -1.79 -3.83 -13.40
CA PHE A 73 -1.50 -5.25 -13.67
C PHE A 73 -2.73 -6.04 -14.10
N MET A 74 -3.93 -5.58 -13.75
CA MET A 74 -5.18 -6.21 -14.19
C MET A 74 -5.68 -5.60 -15.53
N GLU A 75 -4.88 -4.74 -16.16
CA GLU A 75 -5.14 -4.06 -17.44
C GLU A 75 -6.58 -3.53 -17.58
N MET A 76 -7.16 -2.99 -16.50
CA MET A 76 -8.57 -2.55 -16.48
C MET A 76 -8.88 -1.30 -17.31
N ARG A 77 -7.94 -0.89 -18.17
CA ARG A 77 -8.05 0.28 -19.02
C ARG A 77 -9.07 0.06 -20.13
N ASP A 78 -9.26 -1.18 -20.56
CA ASP A 78 -10.19 -1.58 -21.63
C ASP A 78 -11.55 -2.08 -21.09
N THR A 79 -11.74 -2.09 -19.76
CA THR A 79 -12.94 -2.63 -19.12
C THR A 79 -14.01 -1.55 -18.90
N PRO A 80 -15.31 -1.87 -19.07
CA PRO A 80 -16.42 -0.96 -18.75
C PRO A 80 -16.31 -0.32 -17.36
N LYS A 81 -16.61 0.99 -17.28
CA LYS A 81 -16.37 1.84 -16.10
C LYS A 81 -16.95 1.31 -14.78
N GLN A 82 -18.05 0.57 -14.83
CA GLN A 82 -18.69 -0.03 -13.66
C GLN A 82 -17.84 -1.12 -13.01
N TRP A 83 -17.28 -2.04 -13.82
CA TRP A 83 -16.43 -3.13 -13.36
C TRP A 83 -15.07 -2.63 -12.85
N ARG A 84 -14.54 -1.59 -13.49
CA ARG A 84 -13.30 -0.93 -13.03
C ARG A 84 -13.45 -0.36 -11.62
N ARG A 85 -14.57 0.31 -11.33
CA ARG A 85 -14.84 0.86 -9.99
C ARG A 85 -15.02 -0.23 -8.94
N PHE A 86 -15.69 -1.33 -9.29
CA PHE A 86 -15.85 -2.47 -8.39
C PHE A 86 -14.49 -3.07 -8.02
N ALA A 87 -13.63 -3.34 -9.01
CA ALA A 87 -12.30 -3.89 -8.77
C ALA A 87 -11.35 -2.91 -8.04
N LEU A 88 -11.47 -1.60 -8.27
CA LEU A 88 -10.72 -0.57 -7.53
C LEU A 88 -11.18 -0.40 -6.08
N SER A 89 -12.37 -0.87 -5.71
CA SER A 89 -12.90 -0.74 -4.35
C SER A 89 -12.37 -1.82 -3.40
N TYR A 90 -12.10 -3.03 -3.91
CA TYR A 90 -11.58 -4.17 -3.15
C TYR A 90 -10.33 -3.85 -2.30
N PRO A 91 -9.29 -3.16 -2.82
CA PRO A 91 -8.08 -2.88 -2.06
C PRO A 91 -8.32 -1.95 -0.88
N ILE A 92 -9.43 -1.21 -0.86
CA ILE A 92 -9.85 -0.31 0.22
C ILE A 92 -10.76 -1.05 1.21
N ILE A 93 -11.72 -1.81 0.69
CA ILE A 93 -12.71 -2.52 1.50
C ILE A 93 -12.04 -3.57 2.38
N ILE A 94 -11.08 -4.35 1.85
CA ILE A 94 -10.47 -5.44 2.61
C ILE A 94 -9.75 -4.95 3.87
N PRO A 95 -8.81 -3.98 3.81
CA PRO A 95 -8.10 -3.56 5.01
C PRO A 95 -9.02 -2.78 5.98
N LEU A 96 -10.09 -2.17 5.47
CA LEU A 96 -11.11 -1.52 6.31
C LEU A 96 -11.94 -2.54 7.09
N VAL A 97 -12.38 -3.62 6.45
CA VAL A 97 -13.10 -4.73 7.12
C VAL A 97 -12.19 -5.43 8.12
N LEU A 98 -10.93 -5.67 7.78
CA LEU A 98 -9.92 -6.22 8.71
C LEU A 98 -9.72 -5.31 9.92
N ALA A 99 -9.59 -4.00 9.71
CA ALA A 99 -9.45 -3.04 10.81
C ALA A 99 -10.70 -3.02 11.71
N LEU A 100 -11.89 -3.14 11.12
CA LEU A 100 -13.15 -3.23 11.87
C LEU A 100 -13.17 -4.49 12.73
N ILE A 101 -12.87 -5.66 12.17
CA ILE A 101 -12.92 -6.95 12.90
C ILE A 101 -11.86 -7.03 14.01
N LEU A 102 -10.70 -6.41 13.83
CA LEU A 102 -9.63 -6.42 14.83
C LEU A 102 -9.85 -5.42 15.97
N TYR A 103 -10.65 -4.38 15.75
CA TYR A 103 -10.85 -3.29 16.71
C TYR A 103 -12.23 -3.33 17.40
N LEU A 104 -13.23 -3.94 16.77
CA LEU A 104 -14.57 -4.15 17.32
C LEU A 104 -14.60 -5.42 18.20
#